data_AF-B8MAW9-F1
#
_entry.id   AF-B8MAW9-F1
#
_cell.length_a   1.000
_cell.length_b   1.000
_cell.length_c   1.000
_cell.angle_alpha   90.00
_cell.angle_beta   90.00
_cell.angle_gamma   90.00
#
_symmetry.space_group_name_H-M   'P 1'
#
loop_
_entity.id
_entity.type
_entity.pdbx_description
1 polymer ?
#
loop_
_entity_poly.entity_id
_entity_poly.type
_entity_poly.pdbx_seq_one_letter_code
_entity_poly.pdbx_strand_id
1 'polypeptide(L)'
;MASRRFTFLAVWHGVLGLQRQKPHSWHFDRLREEEQELREAQAYLEKISEASDVIFSISRAQHDGFNIQPLPSFFDRKYMLAYPYMFGKFSSRWLFYITASLLCRAPHIVREVVNPTKNEKLLQVATRHQIDPVRFTRALVDRTLVGDKSGKTGNFWHFLPTGFDSISHDLSTPRSSLWRDTHIPLRYG
;
A
#
# COMPACT_ATOMS: atom_id res chain seq x y z
N MET A 1 3.65 8.15 -29.92
CA MET A 1 3.73 6.77 -29.36
C MET A 1 3.20 6.82 -27.94
N ALA A 2 1.93 6.48 -27.72
CA ALA A 2 1.34 6.45 -26.39
C ALA A 2 2.03 5.35 -25.54
N SER A 3 2.52 5.76 -24.38
CA SER A 3 3.45 5.02 -23.54
C SER A 3 2.82 3.75 -22.97
N ARG A 4 3.32 2.58 -23.37
CA ARG A 4 2.96 1.25 -22.84
C ARG A 4 3.03 1.15 -21.30
N ARG A 5 3.74 2.07 -20.64
CA ARG A 5 3.91 2.11 -19.18
C ARG A 5 2.63 2.51 -18.42
N PHE A 6 1.67 3.17 -19.09
CA PHE A 6 0.40 3.53 -18.46
C PHE A 6 -0.63 2.40 -18.48
N THR A 7 -0.51 1.44 -19.40
CA THR A 7 -1.55 0.42 -19.60
C THR A 7 -1.62 -0.55 -18.43
N PHE A 8 -0.48 -1.04 -17.93
CA PHE A 8 -0.47 -2.00 -16.81
C PHE A 8 -1.02 -1.39 -15.51
N LEU A 9 -0.54 -0.21 -15.12
CA LEU A 9 -1.02 0.47 -13.91
C LEU A 9 -2.51 0.85 -14.02
N ALA A 10 -2.95 1.29 -15.20
CA ALA A 10 -4.37 1.58 -15.42
C ALA A 10 -5.25 0.34 -15.26
N VAL A 11 -4.82 -0.80 -15.82
CA VAL A 11 -5.52 -2.09 -15.66
C VAL A 11 -5.51 -2.52 -14.20
N TRP A 12 -4.37 -2.45 -13.52
CA TRP A 12 -4.27 -2.83 -12.11
C TRP A 12 -5.16 -1.97 -11.20
N HIS A 13 -5.16 -0.65 -11.37
CA HIS A 13 -6.08 0.24 -10.65
C HIS A 13 -7.55 -0.06 -10.98
N GLY A 14 -7.84 -0.45 -12.21
CA GLY A 14 -9.16 -0.94 -12.63
C GLY A 14 -9.58 -2.22 -11.88
N VAL A 15 -8.65 -3.18 -11.72
CA VAL A 15 -8.87 -4.40 -10.92
C VAL A 15 -9.09 -4.07 -9.45
N LEU A 16 -8.28 -3.18 -8.87
CA LEU A 16 -8.48 -2.74 -7.48
C LEU A 16 -9.87 -2.11 -7.31
N GLY A 17 -10.37 -1.41 -8.31
CA GLY A 17 -11.75 -0.91 -8.35
C GLY A 17 -12.10 -0.04 -7.16
N LEU A 18 -11.11 0.71 -6.64
CA LEU A 18 -11.28 1.60 -5.49
C LEU A 18 -12.20 2.76 -5.85
N GLN A 19 -12.93 3.26 -4.86
CA GLN A 19 -13.79 4.44 -5.03
C GLN A 19 -12.97 5.64 -5.51
N ARG A 20 -13.41 6.27 -6.60
CA ARG A 20 -12.77 7.49 -7.13
C ARG A 20 -12.93 8.64 -6.15
N GLN A 21 -11.83 9.35 -5.90
CA GLN A 21 -11.86 10.55 -5.07
C GLN A 21 -12.14 11.75 -5.98
N LYS A 22 -13.05 12.63 -5.54
CA LYS A 22 -13.55 13.75 -6.35
C LYS A 22 -12.74 15.04 -6.20
N PRO A 23 -12.36 15.49 -5.00
CA PRO A 23 -11.62 16.73 -4.87
C PRO A 23 -10.14 16.51 -5.21
N HIS A 24 -9.61 17.36 -6.08
CA HIS A 24 -8.20 17.38 -6.44
C HIS A 24 -7.29 17.52 -5.21
N SER A 25 -7.71 18.31 -4.21
CA SER A 25 -6.99 18.52 -2.95
C SER A 25 -6.76 17.22 -2.19
N TRP A 26 -7.69 16.25 -2.25
CA TRP A 26 -7.54 14.98 -1.55
C TRP A 26 -6.28 14.23 -1.98
N HIS A 27 -6.01 14.20 -3.29
CA HIS A 27 -4.83 13.53 -3.80
C HIS A 27 -3.54 14.29 -3.48
N PHE A 28 -3.58 15.62 -3.50
CA PHE A 28 -2.45 16.46 -3.10
C PHE A 28 -2.10 16.31 -1.63
N ASP A 29 -3.11 16.38 -0.75
CA ASP A 29 -2.94 16.21 0.68
C ASP A 29 -2.41 14.81 1.00
N ARG A 30 -2.96 13.76 0.37
CA ARG A 30 -2.46 12.40 0.56
C ARG A 30 -1.03 12.25 0.07
N LEU A 31 -0.69 12.77 -1.10
CA LEU A 31 0.67 12.70 -1.62
C LEU A 31 1.67 13.42 -0.70
N ARG A 32 1.29 14.59 -0.16
CA ARG A 32 2.13 15.35 0.79
C ARG A 32 2.40 14.55 2.06
N GLU A 33 1.39 13.83 2.58
CA GLU A 33 1.57 12.93 3.72
C GLU A 33 2.58 11.82 3.41
N GLU A 34 2.42 11.10 2.29
CA GLU A 34 3.36 10.00 1.94
C GLU A 34 4.79 10.52 1.69
N GLU A 35 4.94 11.69 1.08
CA GLU A 35 6.25 12.31 0.88
C GLU A 35 6.92 12.70 2.19
N GLN A 36 6.13 13.12 3.19
CA GLN A 36 6.64 13.42 4.51
C GLN A 36 7.06 12.13 5.23
N GLU A 37 6.23 11.08 5.22
CA GLU A 37 6.57 9.77 5.78
C GLU A 37 7.86 9.20 5.14
N LEU A 38 8.03 9.36 3.82
CA LEU A 38 9.25 8.96 3.11
C LEU A 38 10.51 9.74 3.54
N ARG A 39 10.37 11.03 3.89
CA ARG A 39 11.51 11.84 4.39
C ARG A 39 11.90 11.45 5.80
N GLU A 40 10.91 11.09 6.62
CA GLU A 40 11.11 10.66 8.01
C GLU A 40 11.67 9.24 8.10
N ALA A 41 11.42 8.40 7.09
CA ALA A 41 11.93 7.04 7.02
C ALA A 41 13.46 6.97 7.14
N GLN A 42 13.94 6.20 8.12
CA GLN A 42 15.36 6.07 8.41
C GLN A 42 15.93 4.78 7.83
N ALA A 43 15.16 3.69 7.93
CA ALA A 43 15.60 2.37 7.48
C ALA A 43 15.41 2.19 5.97
N TYR A 44 16.27 1.38 5.35
CA TYR A 44 16.18 1.13 3.90
C TYR A 44 14.85 0.49 3.47
N LEU A 45 14.37 -0.50 4.25
CA LEU A 45 13.09 -1.15 3.98
C LEU A 45 11.90 -0.22 4.20
N GLU A 46 11.98 0.64 5.21
CA GLU A 46 11.01 1.68 5.47
C GLU A 46 10.95 2.65 4.29
N LYS A 47 12.10 3.11 3.77
CA LYS A 47 12.15 3.93 2.56
C LYS A 47 11.53 3.25 1.34
N ILE A 48 11.71 1.95 1.16
CA ILE A 48 11.04 1.21 0.08
C ILE A 48 9.52 1.18 0.29
N SER A 49 9.07 0.94 1.53
CA SER A 49 7.65 0.99 1.88
C SER A 49 7.03 2.35 1.60
N GLU A 50 7.66 3.42 2.07
CA GLU A 50 7.12 4.78 1.90
C GLU A 50 7.22 5.25 0.45
N ALA A 51 8.28 4.89 -0.26
CA ALA A 51 8.38 5.15 -1.70
C ALA A 51 7.29 4.42 -2.48
N SER A 52 6.89 3.22 -2.04
CA SER A 52 5.80 2.48 -2.66
C SER A 52 4.45 3.19 -2.45
N ASP A 53 4.24 3.84 -1.31
CA ASP A 53 3.02 4.59 -1.00
C ASP A 53 2.97 5.91 -1.79
N VAL A 54 4.10 6.60 -1.96
CA VAL A 54 4.22 7.75 -2.87
C VAL A 54 3.88 7.37 -4.31
N ILE A 55 4.48 6.31 -4.86
CA ILE A 55 4.21 5.84 -6.24
C ILE A 55 2.74 5.45 -6.39
N PHE A 56 2.16 4.78 -5.38
CA PHE A 56 0.74 4.46 -5.38
C PHE A 56 -0.12 5.71 -5.45
N SER A 57 0.14 6.72 -4.60
CA SER A 57 -0.61 7.97 -4.57
C SER A 57 -0.58 8.72 -5.91
N ILE A 58 0.61 8.83 -6.52
CA ILE A 58 0.76 9.45 -7.85
C ILE A 58 -0.02 8.65 -8.91
N SER A 59 0.18 7.34 -8.98
CA SER A 59 -0.48 6.50 -9.98
C SER A 59 -2.00 6.48 -9.80
N ARG A 60 -2.49 6.54 -8.55
CA ARG A 60 -3.92 6.60 -8.23
C ARG A 60 -4.53 7.92 -8.69
N ALA A 61 -3.89 9.05 -8.41
CA ALA A 61 -4.33 10.35 -8.88
C ALA A 61 -4.47 10.37 -10.42
N GLN A 62 -3.47 9.85 -11.12
CA GLN A 62 -3.49 9.75 -12.58
C GLN A 62 -4.63 8.84 -13.08
N HIS A 63 -4.91 7.72 -12.39
CA HIS A 63 -6.04 6.85 -12.72
C HIS A 63 -7.41 7.54 -12.50
N ASP A 64 -7.51 8.39 -11.48
CA ASP A 64 -8.72 9.17 -11.18
C ASP A 64 -8.88 10.39 -12.10
N GLY A 65 -7.89 10.69 -12.95
CA GLY A 65 -7.91 11.74 -13.97
C GLY A 65 -7.15 13.01 -13.59
N PHE A 66 -6.40 12.99 -12.48
CA PHE A 66 -5.63 14.13 -11.98
C PHE A 66 -4.15 13.98 -12.28
N ASN A 67 -3.56 14.98 -12.94
CA ASN A 67 -2.14 15.00 -13.23
C ASN A 67 -1.40 15.87 -12.20
N ILE A 68 -1.02 15.28 -11.08
CA ILE A 68 -0.43 15.97 -9.93
C ILE A 68 1.10 16.00 -10.03
N GLN A 69 1.69 14.86 -10.39
CA GLN A 69 3.12 14.69 -10.52
C GLN A 69 3.41 13.59 -11.56
N PRO A 70 4.53 13.66 -12.30
CA PRO A 70 4.98 12.54 -13.11
C PRO A 70 5.35 11.34 -12.23
N LEU A 71 5.06 10.13 -12.71
CA LEU A 71 5.48 8.90 -12.04
C LEU A 71 7.02 8.78 -12.09
N PRO A 72 7.68 8.42 -10.97
CA PRO A 72 9.10 8.11 -10.96
C PRO A 72 9.42 7.01 -11.97
N SER A 73 10.52 7.13 -12.71
CA SER A 73 10.89 6.11 -13.69
C SER A 73 11.15 4.77 -13.00
N PHE A 74 10.58 3.69 -13.51
CA PHE A 74 10.90 2.32 -13.06
C PHE A 74 12.39 1.99 -13.16
N PHE A 75 13.09 2.62 -14.12
CA PHE A 75 14.52 2.43 -14.35
C PHE A 75 15.41 3.22 -13.39
N ASP A 76 14.81 4.09 -12.57
CA ASP A 76 15.54 4.72 -11.47
C ASP A 76 15.78 3.66 -10.38
N ARG A 77 17.06 3.41 -10.09
CA ARG A 77 17.49 2.42 -9.08
C ARG A 77 16.85 2.68 -7.73
N LYS A 78 16.56 3.95 -7.41
CA LYS A 78 15.90 4.39 -6.18
C LYS A 78 14.51 3.77 -6.03
N TYR A 79 13.75 3.70 -7.12
CA TYR A 79 12.33 3.29 -7.11
C TYR A 79 12.10 1.88 -7.66
N MET A 80 13.12 1.25 -8.24
CA MET A 80 13.02 -0.08 -8.87
C MET A 80 12.42 -1.14 -7.94
N LEU A 81 12.78 -1.13 -6.64
CA LEU A 81 12.21 -2.07 -5.66
C LEU A 81 10.84 -1.63 -5.11
N ALA A 82 10.52 -0.33 -5.18
CA ALA A 82 9.26 0.21 -4.67
C ALA A 82 8.06 -0.20 -5.53
N TYR A 83 8.24 -0.35 -6.85
CA TYR A 83 7.17 -0.80 -7.76
C TYR A 83 6.63 -2.22 -7.49
N PRO A 84 7.46 -3.27 -7.46
CA PRO A 84 6.96 -4.61 -7.13
C PRO A 84 6.46 -4.68 -5.67
N TYR A 85 7.11 -3.95 -4.75
CA TYR A 85 6.64 -3.86 -3.36
C TYR A 85 5.25 -3.23 -3.25
N MET A 86 5.01 -2.11 -3.96
CA MET A 86 3.69 -1.47 -4.08
C MET A 86 2.64 -2.47 -4.55
N PHE A 87 2.92 -3.20 -5.63
CA PHE A 87 1.96 -4.14 -6.19
C PHE A 87 1.56 -5.22 -5.17
N GLY A 88 2.55 -5.83 -4.49
CA GLY A 88 2.30 -6.82 -3.45
C GLY A 88 1.54 -6.25 -2.26
N LYS A 89 2.00 -5.11 -1.72
CA LYS A 89 1.42 -4.42 -0.57
C LYS A 89 -0.05 -4.08 -0.78
N PHE A 90 -0.38 -3.38 -1.86
CA PHE A 90 -1.73 -2.89 -2.12
C PHE A 90 -2.68 -3.99 -2.59
N SER A 91 -2.21 -4.95 -3.41
CA SER A 91 -3.05 -6.09 -3.83
C SER A 91 -3.39 -7.01 -2.66
N SER A 92 -2.46 -7.21 -1.72
CA SER A 92 -2.70 -7.98 -0.50
C SER A 92 -3.77 -7.32 0.38
N ARG A 93 -3.66 -6.00 0.63
CA ARG A 93 -4.67 -5.24 1.37
C ARG A 93 -6.05 -5.33 0.68
N TRP A 94 -6.09 -5.14 -0.63
CA TRP A 94 -7.32 -5.25 -1.41
C TRP A 94 -7.98 -6.63 -1.29
N LEU A 95 -7.20 -7.70 -1.46
CA LEU A 95 -7.69 -9.07 -1.34
C LEU A 95 -8.20 -9.37 0.07
N PHE A 96 -7.55 -8.81 1.09
CA PHE A 96 -8.00 -8.93 2.47
C PHE A 96 -9.41 -8.35 2.65
N TYR A 97 -9.67 -7.11 2.22
CA TYR A 97 -11.00 -6.50 2.38
C TYR A 97 -12.09 -7.20 1.57
N ILE A 98 -11.78 -7.68 0.36
CA ILE A 98 -12.72 -8.50 -0.42
C ILE A 98 -13.07 -9.76 0.37
N THR A 99 -12.05 -10.51 0.81
CA THR A 99 -12.25 -11.75 1.55
C THR A 99 -13.04 -11.53 2.83
N ALA A 100 -12.68 -10.50 3.59
CA ALA A 100 -13.34 -10.17 4.85
C ALA A 100 -14.80 -9.77 4.63
N SER A 101 -15.12 -9.02 3.57
CA SER A 101 -16.50 -8.67 3.21
C SER A 101 -17.35 -9.91 2.87
N LEU A 102 -16.79 -10.88 2.15
CA LEU A 102 -17.45 -12.14 1.82
C LEU A 102 -17.70 -13.00 3.07
N LEU A 103 -16.68 -13.13 3.93
CA LEU A 103 -16.79 -13.91 5.17
C LEU A 103 -17.79 -13.29 6.15
N CYS A 104 -17.85 -11.96 6.22
CA CYS A 104 -18.80 -11.25 7.08
C CYS A 104 -20.20 -11.15 6.48
N ARG A 105 -20.43 -11.68 5.26
CA ARG A 105 -21.69 -11.55 4.51
C ARG A 105 -22.15 -10.09 4.41
N ALA A 106 -21.19 -9.20 4.12
CA ALA A 106 -21.48 -7.79 3.92
C ALA A 106 -22.48 -7.61 2.76
N PRO A 107 -23.33 -6.57 2.81
CA PRO A 107 -24.30 -6.31 1.73
C PRO A 107 -23.63 -5.98 0.38
N HIS A 108 -22.36 -5.57 0.41
CA HIS A 108 -21.55 -5.25 -0.77
C HIS A 108 -20.09 -5.66 -0.57
N ILE A 109 -19.39 -5.88 -1.70
CA ILE A 109 -17.95 -6.18 -1.70
C ILE A 109 -17.18 -4.92 -1.29
N VAL A 110 -16.31 -5.05 -0.29
CA VAL A 110 -15.45 -3.95 0.17
C VAL A 110 -14.14 -3.95 -0.61
N ARG A 111 -13.83 -2.82 -1.23
CA ARG A 111 -12.60 -2.59 -1.99
C ARG A 111 -11.84 -1.44 -1.37
N GLU A 112 -10.95 -1.78 -0.46
CA GLU A 112 -10.12 -0.84 0.29
C GLU A 112 -8.67 -1.29 0.25
N VAL A 113 -7.74 -0.34 0.39
CA VAL A 113 -6.29 -0.62 0.47
C VAL A 113 -5.65 0.03 1.67
N VAL A 114 -6.49 0.43 2.63
CA VAL A 114 -6.06 1.01 3.90
C VAL A 114 -5.38 -0.06 4.73
N ASN A 115 -4.26 0.27 5.38
CA ASN A 115 -3.53 -0.69 6.19
C ASN A 115 -4.42 -1.29 7.31
N PRO A 116 -4.72 -2.60 7.29
CA PRO A 116 -5.61 -3.21 8.29
C PRO A 116 -4.98 -3.34 9.68
N THR A 117 -3.66 -3.18 9.82
CA THR A 117 -2.99 -3.28 11.14
C THR A 117 -3.23 -2.09 12.05
N LYS A 118 -3.73 -0.98 11.50
CA LYS A 118 -4.16 0.17 12.30
C LYS A 118 -5.63 -0.06 12.68
N ASN A 119 -5.89 -0.59 13.87
CA ASN A 119 -7.23 -0.94 14.36
C ASN A 119 -8.26 0.19 14.15
N GLU A 120 -7.86 1.43 14.36
CA GLU A 120 -8.72 2.61 14.12
C GLU A 120 -9.18 2.71 12.67
N LYS A 121 -8.29 2.47 11.70
CA LYS A 121 -8.61 2.51 10.28
C LYS A 121 -9.51 1.34 9.87
N LEU A 122 -9.29 0.18 10.49
CA LEU A 122 -10.10 -1.01 10.28
C LEU A 122 -11.53 -0.82 10.79
N LEU A 123 -11.70 -0.19 11.96
CA LEU A 123 -13.02 0.19 12.48
C LEU A 123 -13.72 1.19 11.56
N GLN A 124 -13.02 2.22 11.07
CA GLN A 124 -13.58 3.19 10.13
C GLN A 124 -14.09 2.54 8.85
N VAL A 125 -13.35 1.56 8.30
CA VAL A 125 -13.79 0.79 7.13
C VAL A 125 -15.02 -0.06 7.48
N ALA A 126 -15.01 -0.77 8.60
CA ALA A 126 -16.16 -1.57 9.03
C ALA A 126 -17.42 -0.72 9.18
N THR A 127 -17.32 0.44 9.83
CA THR A 127 -18.43 1.40 9.98
C THR A 127 -18.93 1.90 8.62
N ARG A 128 -18.04 2.32 7.72
CA ARG A 128 -18.41 2.83 6.39
C ARG A 128 -19.16 1.79 5.56
N HIS A 129 -18.78 0.53 5.69
CA HIS A 129 -19.35 -0.57 4.92
C HIS A 129 -20.43 -1.35 5.68
N GLN A 130 -20.88 -0.88 6.85
CA GLN A 130 -21.89 -1.52 7.69
C GLN A 130 -21.55 -2.99 8.02
N ILE A 131 -20.26 -3.28 8.21
CA ILE A 131 -19.77 -4.58 8.62
C ILE A 131 -19.64 -4.59 10.14
N ASP A 132 -20.07 -5.68 10.78
CA ASP A 132 -19.86 -5.90 12.20
C ASP A 132 -18.34 -5.91 12.52
N PRO A 133 -17.82 -4.91 13.28
CA PRO A 133 -16.39 -4.79 13.54
C PRO A 133 -15.84 -5.99 14.33
N VAL A 134 -16.68 -6.63 15.15
CA VAL A 134 -16.27 -7.79 15.97
C VAL A 134 -16.07 -9.01 15.09
N ARG A 135 -16.97 -9.26 14.12
CA ARG A 135 -16.80 -10.30 13.10
C ARG A 135 -15.64 -10.01 12.17
N PHE A 136 -15.46 -8.75 11.78
CA PHE A 136 -14.35 -8.34 10.92
C PHE A 136 -12.99 -8.56 11.59
N THR A 137 -12.88 -8.24 12.88
CA THR A 137 -11.68 -8.50 13.68
C THR A 137 -11.49 -9.99 13.95
N ARG A 138 -12.56 -10.77 14.16
CA ARG A 138 -12.44 -12.23 14.28
C ARG A 138 -12.01 -12.91 12.99
N ALA A 139 -12.45 -12.46 11.82
CA ALA A 139 -11.95 -12.99 10.54
C ALA A 139 -10.43 -12.78 10.39
N LEU A 140 -9.89 -11.71 10.99
CA LEU A 140 -8.44 -11.48 11.13
C LEU A 140 -7.81 -12.54 12.04
N VAL A 141 -8.42 -12.81 13.21
CA VAL A 141 -7.92 -13.74 14.23
C VAL A 141 -8.07 -15.22 13.83
N ASP A 142 -9.20 -15.64 13.26
CA ASP A 142 -9.43 -17.03 12.89
C ASP A 142 -8.51 -17.48 11.74
N ARG A 143 -8.13 -16.57 10.83
CA ARG A 143 -7.04 -16.85 9.86
C ARG A 143 -5.65 -16.86 10.49
N THR A 144 -5.42 -16.16 11.61
CA THR A 144 -4.18 -16.35 12.39
C THR A 144 -4.15 -17.68 13.13
N LEU A 145 -5.30 -18.22 13.56
CA LEU A 145 -5.39 -19.46 14.34
C LEU A 145 -5.41 -20.74 13.49
N VAL A 146 -5.90 -20.70 12.25
CA VAL A 146 -5.77 -21.84 11.31
C VAL A 146 -4.31 -22.05 10.87
N GLY A 147 -3.42 -21.09 11.14
CA GLY A 147 -1.99 -21.16 10.86
C GLY A 147 -1.08 -21.56 12.03
N ASP A 148 -1.58 -21.74 13.26
CA ASP A 148 -0.68 -21.98 14.39
C ASP A 148 -1.28 -22.85 15.51
N LYS A 149 -0.89 -24.12 15.55
CA LYS A 149 -0.99 -24.98 16.75
C LYS A 149 0.27 -24.87 17.64
N SER A 150 0.97 -23.75 17.61
CA SER A 150 2.16 -23.52 18.42
C SER A 150 2.18 -22.15 19.11
N GLY A 151 1.07 -21.75 19.73
CA GLY A 151 1.07 -20.90 20.93
C GLY A 151 2.04 -19.71 20.97
N LYS A 152 2.30 -19.07 19.83
CA LYS A 152 3.13 -17.86 19.71
C LYS A 152 2.39 -16.98 18.73
N THR A 153 1.89 -15.85 19.20
CA THR A 153 1.20 -14.83 18.40
C THR A 153 2.06 -14.44 17.19
N GLY A 154 1.83 -15.15 16.08
CA GLY A 154 2.57 -15.08 14.84
C GLY A 154 1.84 -14.19 13.85
N ASN A 155 2.55 -13.20 13.34
CA ASN A 155 2.06 -12.19 12.44
C ASN A 155 1.50 -12.80 11.14
N PHE A 156 0.29 -12.41 10.76
CA PHE A 156 -0.43 -12.76 9.53
C PHE A 156 0.38 -12.52 8.22
N TRP A 157 1.49 -11.80 8.29
CA TRP A 157 2.31 -11.41 7.15
C TRP A 157 3.12 -12.54 6.50
N HIS A 158 3.15 -13.74 7.08
CA HIS A 158 3.87 -14.88 6.49
C HIS A 158 3.30 -15.44 5.17
N PHE A 159 2.14 -14.93 4.70
CA PHE A 159 1.53 -15.27 3.41
C PHE A 159 1.83 -14.28 2.27
N LEU A 160 2.53 -13.17 2.53
CA LEU A 160 3.35 -12.56 1.48
C LEU A 160 4.54 -13.51 1.25
N PRO A 161 5.12 -13.60 0.03
CA PRO A 161 6.27 -14.48 -0.20
C PRO A 161 7.35 -14.17 0.85
N THR A 162 7.44 -15.08 1.81
CA THR A 162 8.36 -15.13 2.95
C THR A 162 9.73 -15.55 2.45
N GLY A 163 10.25 -14.78 1.49
CA GLY A 163 11.61 -14.89 1.00
C GLY A 163 12.50 -13.73 1.46
N PHE A 164 12.01 -12.81 2.31
CA PHE A 164 12.75 -11.60 2.67
C PHE A 164 13.12 -11.46 4.15
N ASP A 165 12.44 -12.16 5.07
CA ASP A 165 12.84 -12.15 6.49
C ASP A 165 14.17 -12.89 6.71
N SER A 166 14.50 -13.89 5.88
CA SER A 166 15.82 -14.54 5.91
C SER A 166 16.94 -13.68 5.30
N ILE A 167 16.60 -12.62 4.56
CA ILE A 167 17.56 -11.64 4.02
C ILE A 167 17.78 -10.49 5.03
N SER A 168 16.85 -10.30 5.98
CA SER A 168 16.85 -9.23 6.98
C SER A 168 18.04 -9.29 7.94
N HIS A 169 18.61 -10.47 8.18
CA HIS A 169 19.82 -10.59 9.00
C HIS A 169 21.11 -10.20 8.26
N ASP A 170 21.12 -10.26 6.92
CA ASP A 170 22.32 -10.13 6.10
C ASP A 170 22.44 -8.76 5.39
N LEU A 171 21.33 -8.02 5.23
CA LEU A 171 21.32 -6.68 4.62
C LEU A 171 21.37 -5.51 5.63
N SER A 172 21.73 -5.78 6.88
CA SER A 172 21.95 -4.77 7.92
C SER A 172 23.22 -3.91 7.69
N THR A 173 23.89 -4.06 6.54
CA THR A 173 24.99 -3.18 6.13
C THR A 173 24.48 -1.87 5.52
N PRO A 174 25.01 -0.70 5.94
CA PRO A 174 24.53 0.58 5.45
C PRO A 174 25.00 0.83 4.02
N ARG A 175 24.16 0.50 3.03
CA ARG A 175 24.27 1.09 1.68
C ARG A 175 23.36 2.32 1.56
N SER A 176 23.60 3.28 2.45
CA SER A 176 22.93 4.58 2.57
C SER A 176 23.16 5.53 1.38
N SER A 177 23.89 5.10 0.34
CA SER A 177 24.29 5.98 -0.76
C SER A 177 23.20 6.22 -1.81
N LEU A 178 22.18 5.36 -1.90
CA LEU A 178 21.16 5.46 -2.97
C LEU A 178 20.13 6.58 -2.73
N TRP A 179 20.00 7.03 -1.48
CA TRP A 179 18.99 8.00 -1.03
C TRP A 179 19.62 9.26 -0.41
N ARG A 180 20.90 9.56 -0.73
CA ARG A 180 21.53 10.82 -0.31
C ARG A 180 20.96 11.99 -1.13
N ASP A 181 20.50 13.00 -0.41
CA ASP A 181 20.16 14.37 -0.80
C ASP A 181 19.70 14.59 -2.24
N THR A 182 18.39 14.68 -2.42
CA THR A 182 17.81 15.42 -3.54
C THR A 182 16.64 16.23 -3.03
N HIS A 183 16.87 17.53 -2.86
CA HIS A 183 15.80 18.53 -2.81
C HIS A 183 14.89 18.29 -4.01
N ILE A 184 13.64 17.88 -3.76
CA ILE A 184 12.59 18.00 -4.77
C ILE A 184 12.29 19.49 -4.85
N PRO A 185 12.59 20.19 -5.97
CA PRO A 185 12.17 21.57 -6.09
C PRO A 185 10.64 21.56 -6.12
N LEU A 186 10.04 22.15 -5.08
CA LEU A 186 8.65 22.55 -5.09
C LEU A 186 8.48 23.55 -6.24
N ARG A 187 8.06 23.07 -7.42
CA ARG A 187 7.53 23.97 -8.46
C ARG A 187 6.13 24.37 -8.03
N TYR A 188 6.05 25.48 -7.31
CA TYR A 188 4.85 26.30 -7.33
C TYR A 188 4.80 27.00 -8.69
N GLY A 189 3.74 26.72 -9.45
CA GLY A 189 3.40 27.35 -10.72
C GLY A 189 1.91 27.23 -10.93
#